data_AF-A0A1Y3B4G4-F1
#
_entry.id   AF-A0A1Y3B4G4-F1
#
_cell.length_a   1.000
_cell.length_b   1.000
_cell.length_c   1.000
_cell.angle_alpha   90.00
_cell.angle_beta   90.00
_cell.angle_gamma   90.00
#
_symmetry.space_group_name_H-M   'P 1'
#
loop_
_entity.id
_entity.type
_entity.pdbx_description
1 polymer ?
#
loop_
_entity_poly.entity_id
_entity_poly.type
_entity_poly.pdbx_seq_one_letter_code
_entity_poly.pdbx_strand_id
1 'polypeptide(L)'
;MNDRKQTMIHTGELVLNQSLEVQKASGEFVNNKYLVENICSIINNLRIHHSKQLTNDRFLGTTIQFSDHYYKIDLSNGDDRFIIERFMITHESNE
;
A
#
# COMPACT_ATOMS: atom_id res chain seq x y z
N MET A 1 -15.07 -7.89 -28.33
CA MET A 1 -14.66 -7.69 -26.92
C MET A 1 -14.35 -6.21 -26.78
N ASN A 2 -15.14 -5.47 -26.00
CA ASN A 2 -14.78 -4.09 -25.67
C ASN A 2 -13.74 -4.14 -24.56
N ASP A 3 -12.48 -3.87 -24.92
CA ASP A 3 -11.40 -3.71 -23.95
C ASP A 3 -11.67 -2.43 -23.16
N ARG A 4 -12.28 -2.57 -21.99
CA ARG A 4 -12.42 -1.49 -21.02
C ARG A 4 -11.01 -1.05 -20.63
N LYS A 5 -10.61 0.16 -21.03
CA LYS A 5 -9.36 0.75 -20.53
C LYS A 5 -9.53 1.02 -19.03
N GLN A 6 -8.73 0.33 -18.22
CA GLN A 6 -8.61 0.63 -16.80
C GLN A 6 -7.61 1.77 -16.64
N THR A 7 -8.07 2.90 -16.09
CA THR A 7 -7.19 4.01 -15.74
C THR A 7 -6.93 3.93 -14.23
N MET A 8 -5.65 3.97 -13.85
CA MET A 8 -5.22 3.98 -12.45
C MET A 8 -4.87 5.40 -12.06
N ILE A 9 -5.53 5.94 -11.04
CA ILE A 9 -5.32 7.33 -10.58
C ILE A 9 -4.69 7.28 -9.20
N HIS A 10 -3.48 7.82 -9.04
CA HIS A 10 -2.84 7.96 -7.74
C HIS A 10 -3.62 8.99 -6.89
N THR A 11 -4.09 8.58 -5.72
CA THR A 11 -5.01 9.38 -4.88
C THR A 11 -4.54 9.60 -3.46
N GLY A 12 -3.47 8.94 -3.03
CA GLY A 12 -2.94 9.12 -1.70
C GLY A 12 -1.62 8.39 -1.50
N GLU A 13 -0.83 8.92 -0.58
CA GLU A 13 0.47 8.39 -0.20
C GLU A 13 0.62 8.50 1.32
N LEU A 14 1.12 7.42 1.94
CA LEU A 14 1.52 7.35 3.33
C LEU A 14 2.99 6.89 3.38
N VAL A 15 3.81 7.63 4.09
CA VAL A 15 5.21 7.27 4.35
C VAL A 15 5.37 7.07 5.84
N LEU A 16 5.86 5.89 6.22
CA LEU A 16 6.14 5.51 7.60
C LEU A 16 7.65 5.30 7.79
N ASN A 17 8.16 5.56 8.98
CA ASN A 17 9.52 5.14 9.35
C ASN A 17 9.52 3.69 9.89
N GLN A 18 10.69 3.20 10.32
CA GLN A 18 10.86 1.88 10.94
C GLN A 18 9.98 1.60 12.16
N SER A 19 9.69 2.65 12.93
CA SER A 19 8.84 2.61 14.11
C SER A 19 7.35 2.70 13.75
N LEU A 20 7.02 2.71 12.45
CA LEU A 20 5.69 2.91 11.91
C LEU A 20 5.07 4.26 12.26
N GLU A 21 5.91 5.27 12.50
CA GLU A 21 5.46 6.64 12.70
C GLU A 21 5.28 7.35 11.36
N VAL A 22 4.19 8.11 11.24
CA VAL A 22 3.83 8.84 10.03
C VAL A 22 4.83 9.96 9.78
N GLN A 23 5.54 9.87 8.65
CA GLN A 23 6.44 10.90 8.13
C GLN A 23 5.74 11.80 7.10
N LYS A 24 4.81 11.22 6.34
CA LYS A 24 3.99 11.92 5.34
C LYS A 24 2.66 11.19 5.21
N ALA A 25 1.57 11.95 5.09
CA ALA A 25 0.25 11.41 4.74
C ALA A 25 -0.45 12.36 3.77
N SER A 26 -1.16 11.80 2.79
CA SER A 26 -1.98 12.53 1.83
C SER A 26 -3.20 11.71 1.43
N GLY A 27 -4.19 12.35 0.81
CA GLY A 27 -5.45 11.68 0.46
C GLY A 27 -6.20 11.19 1.70
N GLU A 28 -6.72 9.97 1.64
CA GLU A 28 -7.50 9.40 2.75
C GLU A 28 -6.66 9.10 4.01
N PHE A 29 -5.34 9.03 3.91
CA PHE A 29 -4.46 8.73 5.04
C PHE A 29 -4.41 9.86 6.08
N VAL A 30 -4.77 11.10 5.71
CA VAL A 30 -4.65 12.27 6.60
C VAL A 30 -5.66 12.22 7.75
N ASN A 31 -6.89 11.77 7.47
CA ASN A 31 -8.01 11.84 8.43
C ASN A 31 -8.55 10.45 8.81
N ASN A 32 -7.84 9.38 8.47
CA ASN A 32 -8.27 8.01 8.72
C ASN A 32 -7.27 7.25 9.58
N LYS A 33 -7.27 7.53 10.89
CA LYS A 33 -6.34 6.87 11.84
C LYS A 33 -6.47 5.35 11.80
N TYR A 34 -7.69 4.82 11.66
CA TYR A 34 -7.95 3.38 11.69
C TYR A 34 -7.40 2.68 10.45
N LEU A 35 -7.46 3.33 9.28
CA LEU A 35 -6.80 2.84 8.09
C LEU A 35 -5.28 2.76 8.29
N VAL A 36 -4.68 3.81 8.85
CA VAL A 36 -3.24 3.83 9.15
C VAL A 36 -2.87 2.74 10.15
N GLU A 37 -3.63 2.58 11.24
CA GLU A 37 -3.44 1.51 12.23
C GLU A 37 -3.52 0.10 11.60
N ASN A 38 -4.49 -0.11 10.70
CA ASN A 38 -4.63 -1.39 9.99
C ASN A 38 -3.44 -1.67 9.07
N ILE A 39 -2.97 -0.67 8.31
CA ILE A 39 -1.79 -0.79 7.46
C ILE A 39 -0.53 -1.09 8.30
N CYS A 40 -0.37 -0.38 9.42
CA CYS A 40 0.74 -0.64 10.35
C CYS A 40 0.72 -2.07 10.90
N SER A 41 -0.45 -2.60 11.23
CA SER A 41 -0.62 -4.00 11.68
C SER A 41 -0.20 -5.01 10.61
N ILE A 42 -0.58 -4.77 9.34
CA ILE A 42 -0.18 -5.59 8.20
C ILE A 42 1.34 -5.57 8.02
N ILE A 43 1.96 -4.38 8.02
CA ILE A 43 3.41 -4.23 7.88
C ILE A 43 4.15 -4.96 9.02
N ASN A 44 3.68 -4.82 10.27
CA ASN A 44 4.28 -5.52 11.41
C ASN A 44 4.22 -7.04 11.25
N ASN A 45 3.09 -7.60 10.83
CA ASN A 45 2.98 -9.03 10.58
C ASN A 45 3.97 -9.48 9.49
N LEU A 46 4.04 -8.74 8.38
CA LEU A 46 4.98 -9.04 7.29
C LEU A 46 6.45 -9.00 7.76
N ARG A 47 6.82 -8.01 8.57
CA ARG A 47 8.17 -7.91 9.18
C ARG A 47 8.49 -9.11 10.08
N ILE A 48 7.54 -9.56 10.90
CA ILE A 48 7.71 -10.74 11.77
C ILE A 48 7.90 -12.01 10.94
N HIS A 49 7.15 -12.18 9.85
CA HIS A 49 7.33 -13.34 8.97
C HIS A 49 8.67 -13.30 8.23
N HIS A 50 9.09 -12.12 7.78
CA HIS A 50 10.39 -11.92 7.15
C HIS A 50 11.55 -12.19 8.12
N SER A 51 11.49 -11.69 9.37
CA SER A 51 12.55 -11.90 10.37
C SER A 51 12.72 -13.36 10.78
N LYS A 52 11.64 -14.15 10.73
CA LYS A 52 11.66 -15.59 10.97
C LYS A 52 12.26 -16.40 9.81
N GLN A 53 12.58 -15.77 8.67
CA GLN A 53 13.12 -16.42 7.46
C GLN A 53 12.32 -17.66 7.06
N LEU A 54 10.99 -17.58 7.15
CA LEU A 54 10.11 -18.71 6.85
C LEU A 54 10.14 -19.11 5.37
N THR A 55 10.64 -18.20 4.51
CA THR A 55 10.79 -18.38 3.07
C THR A 55 12.15 -17.85 2.62
N ASN A 56 12.74 -18.45 1.59
CA ASN A 56 13.93 -17.91 0.91
C ASN A 56 13.60 -16.71 0.00
N ASP A 57 12.32 -16.35 -0.12
CA ASP A 57 11.86 -15.26 -0.96
C ASP A 57 12.21 -13.91 -0.34
N ARG A 58 12.79 -13.03 -1.15
CA ARG A 58 13.02 -11.63 -0.78
C ARG A 58 11.72 -10.85 -0.95
N PHE A 59 10.94 -10.77 0.12
CA PHE A 59 9.66 -10.07 0.11
C PHE A 59 9.86 -8.56 -0.09
N LEU A 60 9.38 -8.02 -1.22
CA LEU A 60 9.55 -6.61 -1.58
C LEU A 60 8.35 -5.75 -1.20
N GLY A 61 7.20 -6.35 -0.91
CA GLY A 61 5.96 -5.62 -0.66
C GLY A 61 4.70 -6.44 -0.92
N THR A 62 3.54 -5.80 -0.72
CA THR A 62 2.23 -6.40 -0.98
C THR A 62 1.30 -5.41 -1.68
N THR A 63 0.30 -5.93 -2.39
CA THR A 63 -0.81 -5.15 -2.93
C THR A 63 -2.12 -5.65 -2.33
N ILE A 64 -2.91 -4.73 -1.77
CA ILE A 64 -4.24 -5.02 -1.23
C ILE A 64 -5.26 -4.45 -2.21
N GLN A 65 -5.97 -5.34 -2.90
CA GLN A 65 -6.89 -5.00 -3.99
C GLN A 65 -8.34 -4.95 -3.47
N PHE A 66 -9.04 -3.86 -3.77
CA PHE A 66 -10.48 -3.70 -3.64
C PHE A 66 -11.12 -3.55 -5.03
N SER A 67 -12.46 -3.48 -5.09
CA SER A 67 -13.19 -3.39 -6.36
C SER A 67 -12.93 -2.10 -7.12
N ASP A 68 -12.68 -1.00 -6.40
CA ASP A 68 -12.60 0.37 -6.93
C ASP A 68 -11.25 1.04 -6.63
N HIS A 69 -10.37 0.41 -5.85
CA HIS A 69 -9.06 0.92 -5.53
C HIS A 69 -8.10 -0.21 -5.12
N TYR A 70 -6.82 0.11 -5.00
CA TYR A 70 -5.85 -0.76 -4.35
C TYR A 70 -4.80 0.06 -3.58
N TYR A 71 -4.19 -0.61 -2.61
CA TYR A 71 -3.02 -0.12 -1.88
C TYR A 71 -1.80 -0.90 -2.31
N LYS A 72 -0.73 -0.21 -2.67
CA LYS A 72 0.58 -0.81 -2.89
C LYS A 72 1.48 -0.46 -1.71
N ILE A 73 1.94 -1.48 -1.00
CA ILE A 73 2.83 -1.36 0.14
C ILE A 73 4.22 -1.82 -0.30
N ASP A 74 5.14 -0.88 -0.39
CA ASP A 74 6.54 -1.12 -0.73
C ASP A 74 7.38 -1.24 0.55
N LEU A 75 8.00 -2.41 0.72
CA LEU A 75 8.93 -2.74 1.80
C LEU A 75 10.37 -2.90 1.28
N SER A 76 10.63 -2.64 0.00
CA SER A 76 11.90 -2.91 -0.66
C SER A 76 12.97 -1.83 -0.44
N ASN A 77 12.56 -0.63 -0.03
CA ASN A 77 13.42 0.56 0.10
C ASN A 77 14.42 0.53 1.28
N GLY A 78 14.81 -0.66 1.72
CA GLY A 78 15.72 -0.85 2.84
C GLY A 78 15.07 -0.49 4.17
N ASP A 79 15.87 -0.54 5.22
CA ASP A 79 15.36 -0.46 6.59
C ASP A 79 14.65 0.87 6.87
N ASP A 80 14.95 1.99 6.20
CA ASP A 80 14.58 3.31 6.76
C ASP A 80 13.10 3.72 6.64
N ARG A 81 12.37 3.27 5.61
CA ARG A 81 11.00 3.77 5.33
C ARG A 81 10.11 2.75 4.62
N PHE A 82 8.81 2.83 4.92
CA PHE A 82 7.75 2.14 4.19
C PHE A 82 6.94 3.14 3.38
N ILE A 83 6.68 2.83 2.11
CA ILE A 83 5.88 3.68 1.22
C ILE A 83 4.60 2.94 0.89
N ILE A 84 3.47 3.60 1.11
CA ILE A 84 2.14 3.07 0.83
C ILE A 84 1.45 4.04 -0.12
N GLU A 85 1.14 3.56 -1.32
CA GLU A 85 0.48 4.33 -2.37
C GLU A 85 -0.94 3.79 -2.56
N ARG A 86 -1.90 4.70 -2.77
CA ARG A 86 -3.29 4.37 -3.04
C ARG A 86 -3.67 4.80 -4.44
N PHE A 87 -4.26 3.89 -5.19
CA PHE A 87 -4.75 4.14 -6.54
C PHE A 87 -6.24 3.83 -6.66
N MET A 88 -7.02 4.75 -7.23
CA MET A 88 -8.38 4.47 -7.67
C MET A 88 -8.33 3.77 -9.03
N ILE A 89 -9.25 2.82 -9.22
CA ILE A 89 -9.48 2.13 -10.47
C ILE A 89 -10.72 2.75 -11.09
N THR A 90 -10.55 3.47 -12.19
CA THR A 90 -11.70 3.97 -12.95
C THR A 90 -11.92 3.11 -14.19
N HIS A 91 -13.20 2.85 -14.47
CA HIS A 91 -13.62 2.26 -15.72
C HIS A 91 -14.12 3.39 -16.61
N GLU A 92 -13.35 3.75 -17.62
CA GLU A 92 -13.89 4.59 -18.68
C GLU A 92 -14.90 3.75 -19.46
N SER A 93 -16.18 4.12 -19.35
CA SER A 93 -17.19 3.72 -20.31
C SER A 93 -16.84 4.45 -21.61
N ASN A 94 -16.43 3.73 -22.65
CA ASN A 94 -16.47 4.30 -23.99
C ASN A 94 -17.95 4.46 -24.35
N GLU A 95 -18.51 5.65 -24.14
CA GLU A 95 -19.76 6.10 -24.79
C GLU A 95 -19.52 6.39 -26.27
#